data_AF-A0AAV8YFN4-F1
#
_entry.id   AF-A0AAV8YFN4-F1
#
_cell.length_a   1.000
_cell.length_b   1.000
_cell.length_c   1.000
_cell.angle_alpha   90.00
_cell.angle_beta   90.00
_cell.angle_gamma   90.00
#
_symmetry.space_group_name_H-M   'P 1'
#
loop_
_entity.id
_entity.type
_entity.pdbx_description
1 polymer ?
#
loop_
_entity_poly.entity_id
_entity_poly.type
_entity_poly.pdbx_seq_one_letter_code
_entity_poly.pdbx_strand_id
1 'polypeptide(L)'
;MFGGALTAERGIGGGVARGSGGSDQQISRAQTICDDKSRPEELQQIKEALTKNGYKEKYIDRVCRTQRTKVEQQPTTYACLPYVSGVTDKLKKNSVEKEYCKIQQVLPSNKDPVPRLLTKGVYELKCTCGKSYIGQTGRSIQCRIKEHQRHTRLGNTDKSAIAEHVHTNENHKIDYENIRVFEQNYKILPKNN
;
A
#
# COMPACT_ATOMS: atom_id res chain seq x y z
N MET A 1 35.08 37.88 41.06
CA MET A 1 35.69 36.63 41.53
C MET A 1 34.61 35.82 42.21
N PHE A 2 34.11 34.77 41.58
CA PHE A 2 33.28 33.80 42.30
C PHE A 2 33.81 32.41 41.93
N GLY A 3 34.71 31.93 42.77
CA GLY A 3 34.99 30.52 42.90
C GLY A 3 33.90 29.90 43.78
N GLY A 4 33.43 28.73 43.40
CA GLY A 4 32.60 27.86 44.22
C GLY A 4 33.18 26.46 44.15
N ALA A 5 33.69 25.99 45.30
CA ALA A 5 34.31 24.70 45.46
C ALA A 5 33.29 23.55 45.58
N LEU A 6 33.78 22.38 45.18
CA LEU A 6 33.31 21.02 45.35
C LEU A 6 32.60 20.73 46.69
N THR A 7 31.57 19.87 46.67
CA THR A 7 31.60 18.55 47.33
C THR A 7 30.44 17.66 46.86
N ALA A 8 30.68 16.35 46.93
CA ALA A 8 29.91 15.27 46.37
C ALA A 8 28.71 14.85 47.24
N GLU A 9 27.64 14.37 46.60
CA GLU A 9 26.67 13.48 47.24
C GLU A 9 26.34 12.25 46.36
N ARG A 10 26.59 11.10 47.00
CA ARG A 10 26.00 9.77 46.96
C ARG A 10 25.00 9.40 45.85
N GLY A 11 25.22 8.18 45.36
CA GLY A 11 24.42 7.50 44.37
C GLY A 11 22.97 7.29 44.76
N ILE A 12 22.12 7.36 43.75
CA ILE A 12 20.77 6.82 43.76
C ILE A 12 20.71 5.83 42.60
N GLY A 13 20.47 4.57 42.94
CA GLY A 13 20.21 3.51 41.98
C GLY A 13 18.98 3.86 41.14
N GLY A 14 19.18 3.93 39.82
CA GLY A 14 18.10 4.05 38.84
C GLY A 14 17.96 2.72 38.11
N GLY A 15 16.93 1.96 38.45
CA GLY A 15 16.57 0.70 37.81
C GLY A 15 16.44 0.86 36.30
N VAL A 16 17.06 -0.07 35.58
CA VAL A 16 17.05 -0.14 34.11
C VAL A 16 15.63 -0.40 33.65
N ALA A 17 14.95 0.63 33.14
CA ALA A 17 13.69 0.49 32.44
C ALA A 17 13.92 -0.40 31.20
N ARG A 18 13.39 -1.64 31.27
CA ARG A 18 13.37 -2.58 30.15
C ARG A 18 12.35 -2.07 29.12
N GLY A 19 12.79 -1.16 28.25
CA GLY A 19 12.02 -0.62 27.14
C GLY A 19 12.77 -0.76 25.82
N SER A 20 13.24 -1.96 25.49
CA SER A 20 14.06 -2.24 24.30
C SER A 20 13.35 -2.06 22.96
N GLY A 21 12.02 -1.94 22.93
CA GLY A 21 11.26 -1.85 21.68
C GLY A 21 11.38 -0.51 20.94
N GLY A 22 11.61 0.59 21.65
CA GLY A 22 11.56 1.94 21.06
C GLY A 22 12.77 2.27 20.17
N SER A 23 13.97 1.97 20.64
CA SER A 23 15.23 2.16 19.90
C SER A 23 15.27 1.32 18.63
N ASP A 24 14.78 0.08 18.74
CA ASP A 24 14.85 -0.91 17.67
C ASP A 24 13.91 -0.52 16.53
N GLN A 25 12.74 0.04 16.88
CA GLN A 25 11.78 0.53 15.91
C GLN A 25 12.24 1.79 15.17
N GLN A 26 12.95 2.70 15.84
CA GLN A 26 13.52 3.88 15.17
C GLN A 26 14.61 3.49 14.14
N ILE A 27 15.52 2.59 14.52
CA ILE A 27 16.57 2.10 13.63
C ILE A 27 15.98 1.29 12.47
N SER A 28 14.96 0.46 12.74
CA SER A 28 14.30 -0.35 11.71
C SER A 28 13.52 0.48 10.69
N ARG A 29 12.88 1.57 11.13
CA ARG A 29 12.15 2.48 10.23
C ARG A 29 13.11 3.28 9.34
N ALA A 30 14.19 3.82 9.90
CA ALA A 30 15.21 4.52 9.12
C ALA A 30 15.83 3.62 8.05
N GLN A 31 16.06 2.35 8.39
CA GLN A 31 16.56 1.34 7.45
C GLN A 31 15.56 0.90 6.36
N THR A 32 14.27 1.18 6.52
CA THR A 32 13.24 0.77 5.54
C THR A 32 12.78 1.92 4.65
N ILE A 33 12.91 3.16 5.15
CA ILE A 33 12.32 4.36 4.53
C ILE A 33 13.38 5.25 3.86
N CYS A 34 14.65 5.21 4.30
CA CYS A 34 15.70 6.05 3.73
C CYS A 34 16.32 5.44 2.45
N ASP A 35 16.53 6.30 1.45
CA ASP A 35 17.25 6.00 0.21
C ASP A 35 18.70 5.55 0.49
N ASP A 36 19.22 4.61 -0.31
CA ASP A 36 20.52 3.97 -0.09
C ASP A 36 21.71 4.94 0.04
N LYS A 37 21.61 6.13 -0.57
CA LYS A 37 22.67 7.15 -0.56
C LYS A 37 22.77 7.93 0.76
N SER A 38 21.66 8.14 1.46
CA SER A 38 21.59 8.93 2.71
C SER A 38 21.54 8.07 3.97
N ARG A 39 21.41 6.76 3.80
CA ARG A 39 21.38 5.76 4.88
C ARG A 39 22.51 5.86 5.93
N PRO A 40 23.79 6.08 5.58
CA PRO A 40 24.85 6.12 6.59
C PRO A 40 24.80 7.37 7.47
N GLU A 41 24.37 8.52 6.92
CA GLU A 41 24.29 9.80 7.62
C GLU A 41 23.13 9.81 8.63
N GLU A 42 21.95 9.34 8.20
CA GLU A 42 20.77 9.20 9.06
C GLU A 42 21.02 8.20 10.21
N LEU A 43 21.71 7.08 9.93
CA LEU A 43 22.09 6.13 10.97
C LEU A 43 23.04 6.75 12.00
N GLN A 44 23.93 7.65 11.57
CA GLN A 44 24.84 8.35 12.47
C GLN A 44 24.08 9.34 13.37
N GLN A 45 23.15 10.11 12.81
CA GLN A 45 22.30 11.03 13.56
C GLN A 45 21.44 10.28 14.61
N ILE A 46 20.88 9.12 14.25
CA ILE A 46 20.09 8.29 15.17
C ILE A 46 20.97 7.72 16.29
N LYS A 47 22.20 7.29 15.98
CA LYS A 47 23.16 6.83 17.00
C LYS A 47 23.47 7.93 18.01
N GLU A 48 23.73 9.15 17.53
CA GLU A 48 24.01 10.30 18.38
C GLU A 48 22.82 10.67 19.27
N ALA A 49 21.60 10.64 18.72
CA ALA A 49 20.38 10.87 19.48
C ALA A 49 20.18 9.79 20.57
N LEU A 50 20.45 8.52 20.26
CA LEU A 50 20.34 7.43 21.23
C LEU A 50 21.41 7.50 22.33
N THR A 51 22.65 7.90 22.00
CA THR A 51 23.69 8.11 23.01
C THR A 51 23.33 9.27 23.94
N LYS A 52 22.81 10.39 23.40
CA LYS A 52 22.31 11.52 24.19
C LYS A 52 21.16 11.13 25.13
N ASN A 53 20.35 10.14 24.75
CA ASN A 53 19.26 9.59 25.56
C ASN A 53 19.73 8.53 26.58
N GLY A 54 21.04 8.34 26.79
CA GLY A 54 21.59 7.47 27.83
C GLY A 54 21.63 5.98 27.48
N TYR A 55 21.44 5.61 26.21
CA TYR A 55 21.60 4.24 25.77
C TYR A 55 23.08 3.87 25.66
N LYS A 56 23.46 2.68 26.13
CA LYS A 56 24.85 2.19 26.06
C LYS A 56 25.22 1.91 24.60
N GLU A 57 26.37 2.39 24.14
CA GLU A 57 26.86 2.18 22.76
C GLU A 57 26.90 0.70 22.35
N LYS A 58 27.29 -0.19 23.28
CA LYS A 58 27.30 -1.64 23.08
C LYS A 58 25.91 -2.23 22.76
N TYR A 59 24.84 -1.60 23.24
CA TYR A 59 23.47 -1.98 22.93
C TYR A 59 23.08 -1.49 21.53
N ILE A 60 23.42 -0.24 21.20
CA ILE A 60 23.16 0.37 19.89
C ILE A 60 23.87 -0.42 18.77
N ASP A 61 25.14 -0.76 18.96
CA ASP A 61 25.91 -1.57 18.01
C ASP A 61 25.34 -2.97 17.82
N ARG A 62 24.80 -3.58 18.87
CA ARG A 62 24.13 -4.88 18.80
C ARG A 62 22.87 -4.78 17.96
N VAL A 63 22.04 -3.77 18.19
CA VAL A 63 20.79 -3.54 17.45
C VAL A 63 21.10 -3.27 15.97
N CYS A 64 22.09 -2.43 15.66
CA CYS A 64 22.52 -2.19 14.29
C CYS A 64 23.02 -3.46 13.58
N ARG A 65 23.74 -4.36 14.27
CA ARG A 65 24.21 -5.64 13.70
C ARG A 65 23.06 -6.62 13.46
N THR A 66 22.18 -6.82 14.44
CA THR A 66 21.03 -7.74 14.32
C THR A 66 20.08 -7.33 13.21
N GLN A 67 19.93 -6.02 12.95
CA GLN A 67 19.06 -5.54 11.88
C GLN A 67 19.69 -5.64 10.48
N ARG A 68 21.03 -5.53 10.35
CA ARG A 68 21.73 -5.80 9.08
C ARG A 68 21.56 -7.25 8.60
N THR A 69 21.51 -8.21 9.53
CA THR A 69 21.35 -9.65 9.18
C THR A 69 19.92 -10.02 8.76
N LYS A 70 18.94 -9.13 8.96
CA LYS A 70 17.55 -9.33 8.49
C LYS A 70 17.36 -9.00 7.01
N VAL A 71 18.41 -8.55 6.33
CA VAL A 71 18.43 -8.40 4.88
C VAL A 71 18.71 -9.77 4.27
N GLU A 72 17.62 -10.38 3.77
CA GLU A 72 17.61 -11.36 2.68
C GLU A 72 18.26 -12.73 2.94
N GLN A 73 17.61 -13.55 3.75
CA GLN A 73 17.62 -14.99 3.48
C GLN A 73 16.32 -15.31 2.75
N GLN A 74 16.41 -15.51 1.44
CA GLN A 74 15.30 -16.11 0.70
C GLN A 74 15.04 -17.50 1.28
N PRO A 75 13.79 -17.84 1.66
CA PRO A 75 13.49 -19.18 2.13
C PRO A 75 13.61 -20.15 0.95
N THR A 76 14.70 -20.91 0.89
CA THR A 76 14.80 -22.08 0.00
C THR A 76 13.73 -23.08 0.43
N THR A 77 12.57 -23.01 -0.22
CA THR A 77 11.42 -23.86 0.09
C THR A 77 11.58 -25.15 -0.71
N TYR A 78 11.94 -26.24 -0.02
CA TYR A 78 12.09 -27.54 -0.66
C TYR A 78 10.73 -28.21 -0.88
N ALA A 79 10.48 -28.65 -2.11
CA ALA A 79 9.28 -29.40 -2.48
C ALA A 79 9.51 -30.89 -2.34
N CYS A 80 8.90 -31.54 -1.35
CA CYS A 80 8.87 -33.00 -1.28
C CYS A 80 7.73 -33.53 -2.16
N LEU A 81 8.07 -34.34 -3.16
CA LEU A 81 7.08 -35.06 -3.98
C LEU A 81 6.87 -36.48 -3.40
N PRO A 82 5.61 -36.97 -3.34
CA PRO A 82 5.37 -38.38 -3.04
C PRO A 82 6.00 -39.29 -4.10
N TYR A 83 6.58 -40.41 -3.66
CA TYR A 83 7.28 -41.35 -4.55
C TYR A 83 6.29 -42.09 -5.44
N VAL A 84 6.47 -41.97 -6.76
CA VAL A 84 5.69 -42.72 -7.76
C VAL A 84 6.68 -43.43 -8.69
N SER A 85 6.69 -44.76 -8.59
CA SER A 85 7.54 -45.66 -9.36
C SER A 85 7.55 -45.29 -10.84
N GLY A 86 8.76 -45.14 -11.43
CA GLY A 86 8.95 -44.85 -12.85
C GLY A 86 8.88 -43.37 -13.26
N VAL A 87 8.27 -42.50 -12.44
CA VAL A 87 8.21 -41.05 -12.67
C VAL A 87 9.24 -40.33 -11.80
N THR A 88 9.18 -40.53 -10.47
CA THR A 88 10.10 -39.86 -9.53
C THR A 88 11.55 -40.35 -9.66
N ASP A 89 11.78 -41.55 -10.19
CA ASP A 89 13.13 -42.09 -10.41
C ASP A 89 13.92 -41.34 -11.48
N LYS A 90 13.23 -40.84 -12.52
CA LYS A 90 13.83 -40.07 -13.61
C LYS A 90 14.10 -38.61 -13.23
N LEU A 91 13.38 -38.10 -12.23
CA LEU A 91 13.47 -36.74 -11.73
C LEU A 91 14.66 -36.52 -10.76
N LYS A 92 15.28 -37.58 -10.23
CA LYS A 92 16.42 -37.51 -9.30
C LYS A 92 17.67 -36.79 -9.86
N LYS A 93 17.79 -36.62 -11.17
CA LYS A 93 18.96 -36.01 -11.83
C LYS A 93 18.81 -34.53 -12.19
N ASN A 94 17.60 -33.99 -12.14
CA ASN A 94 17.34 -32.61 -12.55
C ASN A 94 16.76 -31.87 -11.35
N SER A 95 17.59 -31.10 -10.65
CA SER A 95 17.14 -30.10 -9.69
C SER A 95 16.35 -29.04 -10.45
N VAL A 96 15.06 -29.30 -10.67
CA VAL A 96 14.15 -28.31 -11.23
C VAL A 96 13.87 -27.33 -10.10
N GLU A 97 14.46 -26.14 -10.19
CA GLU A 97 14.09 -24.99 -9.40
C GLU A 97 12.61 -24.69 -9.70
N LYS A 98 11.72 -25.16 -8.82
CA LYS A 98 10.28 -25.01 -9.00
C LYS A 98 9.86 -23.69 -8.37
N GLU A 99 9.54 -22.71 -9.21
CA GLU A 99 8.75 -21.58 -8.78
C GLU A 99 7.36 -22.07 -8.32
N TYR A 100 7.07 -21.87 -7.04
CA TYR A 100 5.75 -22.14 -6.49
C TYR A 100 4.78 -21.03 -6.91
N CYS A 101 4.11 -21.19 -8.04
CA CYS A 101 2.93 -20.40 -8.35
C CYS A 101 1.78 -20.90 -7.48
N LYS A 102 1.15 -20.01 -6.68
CA LYS A 102 -0.09 -20.37 -5.99
C LYS A 102 -1.10 -20.77 -7.07
N ILE A 103 -1.84 -21.85 -6.84
CA ILE A 103 -2.86 -22.33 -7.80
C ILE A 103 -3.82 -21.20 -8.21
N GLN A 104 -4.12 -20.27 -7.30
CA GLN A 104 -4.92 -19.06 -7.53
C GLN A 104 -4.33 -18.07 -8.56
N GLN A 105 -3.03 -18.11 -8.83
CA GLN A 105 -2.38 -17.28 -9.85
C GLN A 105 -2.46 -17.91 -11.24
N VAL A 106 -2.62 -19.24 -11.31
CA VAL A 106 -2.69 -19.99 -12.57
C VAL A 106 -4.13 -20.20 -13.01
N LEU A 107 -5.04 -20.37 -12.04
CA LEU A 107 -6.46 -20.55 -12.33
C LEU A 107 -7.16 -19.20 -12.48
N PRO A 108 -7.86 -18.95 -13.59
CA PRO A 108 -8.75 -17.80 -13.68
C PRO A 108 -9.81 -17.86 -12.57
N SER A 109 -10.24 -16.68 -12.11
CA SER A 109 -11.30 -16.57 -11.11
C SER A 109 -12.54 -17.34 -11.57
N ASN A 110 -13.05 -18.25 -10.75
CA ASN A 110 -14.27 -19.01 -11.01
C ASN A 110 -15.56 -18.15 -10.87
N LYS A 111 -15.44 -16.83 -11.02
CA LYS A 111 -16.57 -15.90 -11.00
C LYS A 111 -16.79 -15.41 -12.41
N ASP A 112 -18.05 -15.30 -12.79
CA ASP A 112 -18.40 -14.70 -14.07
C ASP A 112 -17.82 -13.27 -14.16
N PRO A 113 -17.19 -12.91 -15.30
CA PRO A 113 -16.67 -11.57 -15.49
C PRO A 113 -17.83 -10.59 -15.44
N VAL A 114 -17.81 -9.68 -14.47
CA VAL A 114 -18.83 -8.65 -14.33
C VAL A 114 -18.67 -7.62 -15.45
N PRO A 115 -19.74 -7.30 -16.22
CA PRO A 115 -19.69 -6.28 -17.25
C PRO A 115 -19.19 -4.94 -16.72
N ARG A 116 -18.43 -4.20 -17.55
CA ARG A 116 -17.76 -2.96 -17.13
C ARG A 116 -18.70 -1.93 -16.50
N LEU A 117 -19.92 -1.81 -17.02
CA LEU A 117 -20.94 -0.87 -16.55
C LEU A 117 -21.56 -1.22 -15.19
N LEU A 118 -21.49 -2.49 -14.79
CA LEU A 118 -21.97 -2.96 -13.50
C LEU A 118 -20.94 -2.80 -12.37
N THR A 119 -19.73 -2.34 -12.71
CA THR A 119 -18.66 -2.09 -11.75
C THR A 119 -18.68 -0.65 -11.24
N LYS A 120 -17.92 -0.42 -10.16
CA LYS A 120 -17.68 0.88 -9.53
C LYS A 120 -16.42 1.48 -10.12
N GLY A 121 -16.36 2.80 -10.28
CA GLY A 121 -15.20 3.42 -10.90
C GLY A 121 -15.43 4.82 -11.43
N VAL A 122 -14.48 5.24 -12.29
CA VAL A 122 -14.48 6.53 -12.98
C VAL A 122 -14.94 6.32 -14.42
N TYR A 123 -15.87 7.15 -14.86
CA TYR A 123 -16.47 7.09 -16.20
C TYR A 123 -16.57 8.48 -16.85
N GLU A 124 -16.62 8.50 -18.17
CA GLU A 124 -16.78 9.69 -19.00
C GLU A 124 -18.06 9.58 -19.84
N LEU A 125 -18.81 10.67 -19.87
CA LEU A 125 -19.96 10.88 -20.75
C LEU A 125 -19.67 12.05 -21.69
N LYS A 126 -19.85 11.85 -22.99
CA LYS A 126 -19.63 12.90 -23.99
C LYS A 126 -20.93 13.60 -24.34
N CYS A 127 -20.84 14.90 -24.57
CA CYS A 127 -21.92 15.69 -25.12
C CYS A 127 -21.65 16.02 -26.60
N THR A 128 -22.71 16.23 -27.37
CA THR A 128 -22.65 16.73 -28.75
C THR A 128 -21.92 18.06 -28.90
N CYS A 129 -21.84 18.86 -27.84
CA CYS A 129 -21.08 20.11 -27.83
C CYS A 129 -19.56 19.96 -27.70
N GLY A 130 -19.04 18.72 -27.67
CA GLY A 130 -17.61 18.43 -27.49
C GLY A 130 -17.13 18.45 -26.04
N LYS A 131 -17.98 18.86 -25.08
CA LYS A 131 -17.67 18.76 -23.65
C LYS A 131 -17.88 17.34 -23.13
N SER A 132 -17.06 16.94 -22.18
CA SER A 132 -17.12 15.63 -21.51
C SER A 132 -17.32 15.80 -20.01
N TYR A 133 -18.25 15.04 -19.44
CA TYR A 133 -18.42 14.92 -18.00
C TYR A 133 -17.65 13.70 -17.49
N ILE A 134 -16.77 13.92 -16.52
CA ILE A 134 -16.04 12.84 -15.85
C ILE A 134 -16.57 12.73 -14.43
N GLY A 135 -17.08 11.55 -14.07
CA GLY A 135 -17.66 11.27 -12.77
C GLY A 135 -17.09 10.02 -12.13
N GLN A 136 -16.98 10.04 -10.80
CA GLN A 136 -16.68 8.86 -10.00
C GLN A 136 -17.95 8.35 -9.32
N THR A 137 -18.15 7.04 -9.27
CA THR A 137 -19.24 6.42 -8.53
C THR A 137 -18.79 5.26 -7.65
N GLY A 138 -19.25 5.26 -6.40
CA GLY A 138 -19.10 4.15 -5.46
C GLY A 138 -20.17 3.05 -5.62
N ARG A 139 -21.15 3.28 -6.51
CA ARG A 139 -22.18 2.32 -6.95
C ARG A 139 -21.84 1.84 -8.36
N SER A 140 -22.66 0.97 -8.96
CA SER A 140 -22.49 0.63 -10.37
C SER A 140 -22.62 1.87 -11.26
N ILE A 141 -21.76 1.98 -12.27
CA ILE A 141 -21.79 3.07 -13.25
C ILE A 141 -23.18 3.14 -13.92
N GLN A 142 -23.78 1.99 -14.23
CA GLN A 142 -25.12 1.91 -14.80
C GLN A 142 -26.20 2.55 -13.92
N CYS A 143 -26.16 2.35 -12.59
CA CYS A 143 -27.10 3.03 -11.69
C CYS A 143 -26.92 4.54 -11.74
N ARG A 144 -25.68 5.01 -11.74
CA ARG A 144 -25.39 6.45 -11.76
C ARG A 144 -25.86 7.10 -13.06
N ILE A 145 -25.70 6.42 -14.20
CA ILE A 145 -26.22 6.88 -15.49
C ILE A 145 -27.74 7.00 -15.48
N LYS A 146 -28.45 6.00 -14.95
CA LYS A 146 -29.92 6.05 -14.82
C LYS A 146 -30.38 7.20 -13.93
N GLU A 147 -29.65 7.51 -12.86
CA GLU A 147 -29.89 8.68 -12.02
C GLU A 147 -29.74 9.97 -12.84
N HIS A 148 -28.65 10.12 -13.61
CA HIS A 148 -28.44 11.28 -14.46
C HIS A 148 -29.55 11.44 -15.51
N GLN A 149 -29.94 10.38 -16.21
CA GLN A 149 -31.06 10.39 -17.16
C GLN A 149 -32.36 10.83 -16.49
N ARG A 150 -32.65 10.30 -15.29
CA ARG A 150 -33.83 10.69 -14.51
C ARG A 150 -33.78 12.17 -14.12
N HIS A 151 -32.63 12.67 -13.69
CA HIS A 151 -32.47 14.08 -13.33
C HIS A 151 -32.61 15.02 -14.52
N THR A 152 -32.02 14.67 -15.67
CA THR A 152 -32.19 15.42 -16.91
C THR A 152 -33.66 15.46 -17.36
N ARG A 153 -34.38 14.33 -17.25
CA ARG A 153 -35.81 14.28 -17.58
C ARG A 153 -36.68 15.11 -16.63
N LEU A 154 -36.34 15.16 -15.34
CA LEU A 154 -37.10 15.91 -14.34
C LEU A 154 -36.68 17.39 -14.22
N GLY A 155 -35.61 17.81 -14.92
CA GLY A 155 -35.09 19.17 -14.80
C GLY A 155 -34.41 19.47 -13.45
N ASN A 156 -33.94 18.44 -12.73
CA ASN A 156 -33.29 18.63 -11.43
C ASN A 156 -31.82 19.04 -11.61
N THR A 157 -31.59 20.31 -11.93
CA THR A 157 -30.25 20.90 -12.15
C THR A 157 -29.36 20.78 -10.91
N ASP A 158 -29.91 20.99 -9.71
CA ASP A 158 -29.15 20.97 -8.44
C ASP A 158 -28.51 19.61 -8.12
N LYS A 159 -29.08 18.52 -8.63
CA LYS A 159 -28.68 17.14 -8.27
C LYS A 159 -27.69 16.54 -9.26
N SER A 160 -27.52 17.16 -10.43
CA SER A 160 -26.77 16.59 -11.54
C SER A 160 -26.23 17.68 -12.44
N ALA A 161 -24.90 17.83 -12.46
CA ALA A 161 -24.22 18.73 -13.39
C ALA A 161 -24.56 18.43 -14.87
N ILE A 162 -24.87 17.17 -15.20
CA ILE A 162 -25.33 16.78 -16.54
C ILE A 162 -26.73 17.34 -16.82
N ALA A 163 -27.61 17.36 -15.81
CA ALA A 163 -28.96 17.91 -15.97
C ALA A 163 -28.88 19.43 -16.16
N GLU A 164 -28.08 20.11 -15.34
CA GLU A 164 -27.77 21.54 -15.51
C GLU A 164 -27.20 21.83 -16.91
N HIS A 165 -26.19 21.06 -17.34
CA HIS A 165 -25.56 21.28 -18.65
C HIS A 165 -26.55 21.18 -19.81
N VAL A 166 -27.48 20.22 -19.76
CA VAL A 166 -28.50 20.02 -20.80
C VAL A 166 -29.61 21.07 -20.72
N HIS A 167 -29.98 21.55 -19.53
CA HIS A 167 -31.03 22.56 -19.37
C HIS A 167 -30.56 23.99 -19.67
N THR A 168 -29.31 24.31 -19.36
CA THR A 168 -28.75 25.66 -19.53
C THR A 168 -28.32 25.95 -20.97
N ASN A 169 -28.08 24.92 -21.79
CA ASN A 169 -27.61 25.09 -23.16
C ASN A 169 -28.59 24.47 -24.17
N GLU A 170 -28.97 25.22 -25.20
CA GLU A 170 -29.91 24.77 -26.24
C GLU A 170 -29.29 23.69 -27.15
N ASN A 171 -30.02 22.61 -27.43
CA ASN A 171 -29.62 21.47 -28.28
C ASN A 171 -28.46 20.58 -27.79
N HIS A 172 -28.21 20.53 -26.48
CA HIS A 172 -27.19 19.64 -25.92
C HIS A 172 -27.75 18.24 -25.65
N LYS A 173 -27.21 17.22 -26.33
CA LYS A 173 -27.54 15.81 -26.10
C LYS A 173 -26.33 15.07 -25.54
N ILE A 174 -26.57 14.26 -24.52
CA ILE A 174 -25.55 13.39 -23.91
C ILE A 174 -25.61 12.03 -24.58
N ASP A 175 -24.44 11.49 -24.94
CA ASP A 175 -24.31 10.12 -25.42
C ASP A 175 -24.25 9.18 -24.22
N TYR A 176 -25.32 8.40 -24.04
CA TYR A 176 -25.42 7.36 -23.00
C TYR A 176 -25.12 5.95 -23.53
N GLU A 177 -24.88 5.80 -24.84
CA GLU A 177 -24.54 4.50 -25.43
C GLU A 177 -23.03 4.29 -25.41
N ASN A 178 -22.26 5.33 -25.73
CA ASN A 178 -20.80 5.27 -25.76
C ASN A 178 -20.16 5.81 -24.47
N ILE A 179 -20.29 5.05 -23.38
CA ILE A 179 -19.66 5.40 -22.10
C ILE A 179 -18.23 4.86 -22.05
N ARG A 180 -17.27 5.75 -21.77
CA ARG A 180 -15.87 5.34 -21.55
C ARG A 180 -15.64 5.11 -20.05
N VAL A 181 -15.16 3.93 -19.69
CA VAL A 181 -14.81 3.56 -18.30
C VAL A 181 -13.29 3.51 -18.18
N PHE A 182 -12.71 4.32 -17.30
CA PHE A 182 -11.26 4.44 -17.16
C PHE A 182 -10.67 3.44 -16.16
N GLU A 183 -11.29 3.27 -15.00
CA GLU A 183 -10.73 2.45 -13.93
C GLU A 183 -11.79 1.59 -13.25
N GLN A 184 -11.46 0.32 -13.08
CA GLN A 184 -12.28 -0.68 -12.40
C GLN A 184 -11.53 -1.15 -11.16
N ASN A 185 -12.21 -1.11 -10.02
CA ASN A 185 -11.71 -1.58 -8.73
C ASN A 185 -10.69 -0.66 -8.07
N TYR A 186 -11.18 0.20 -7.19
CA TYR A 186 -10.38 0.57 -6.03
C TYR A 186 -10.20 -0.69 -5.17
N LYS A 187 -9.00 -1.28 -5.16
CA LYS A 187 -8.55 -2.11 -4.04
C LYS A 187 -8.60 -1.20 -2.83
N ILE A 188 -9.58 -1.39 -1.96
CA ILE A 188 -9.60 -0.73 -0.65
C ILE A 188 -8.34 -1.25 0.06
N LEU A 189 -7.34 -0.39 0.22
CA LEU A 189 -6.18 -0.70 1.06
C LEU A 189 -6.74 -1.08 2.44
N PRO A 190 -6.32 -2.21 3.03
CA PRO A 190 -6.75 -2.55 4.36
C PRO A 190 -6.38 -1.39 5.29
N LYS A 191 -7.39 -0.81 5.95
CA LYS A 191 -7.14 0.11 7.06
C LYS A 191 -6.50 -0.74 8.15
N ASN A 192 -5.20 -0.59 8.34
CA ASN A 192 -4.51 -1.12 9.51
C ASN A 192 -5.17 -0.50 10.73
N ASN A 193 -5.80 -1.33 11.55
CA ASN A 193 -6.28 -1.01 12.89
C ASN A 193 -5.21 -1.40 13.89
#